data_AF-A0AAV5HD85-F1
#
_entry.id   AF-A0AAV5HD85-F1
#
_cell.length_a   1.000
_cell.length_b   1.000
_cell.length_c   1.000
_cell.angle_alpha   90.00
_cell.angle_beta   90.00
_cell.angle_gamma   90.00
#
_symmetry.space_group_name_H-M   'P 1'
#
loop_
_entity.id
_entity.type
_entity.pdbx_description
1 polymer ?
#
loop_
_entity_poly.entity_id
_entity_poly.type
_entity_poly.pdbx_seq_one_letter_code
_entity_poly.pdbx_strand_id
1 'polypeptide(L)'
;MDHKTIELDQGWDCIQKGITKLKKILEEQPEQPFSVEEKMNLYTTIYNMCTQKPPHDYSQQLYDKYREAFEEYITSTKVQHELLVVFADPLLGKEYSGCRALLRDDKVDDLSRMYRLYHKIPKGLEPIANTFKQHVTNEGTVLVQQAEDAASNQATTSSGAPEQVLIRKIIELHDKYMAYVTDF
;
A
#
# COMPACT_ATOMS: atom_id res chain seq x y z
N MET A 1 17.17 -35.77 33.41
CA MET A 1 17.80 -34.46 33.62
C MET A 1 16.68 -33.46 33.79
N ASP A 2 16.55 -32.84 34.96
CA ASP A 2 15.57 -31.76 35.16
C ASP A 2 15.85 -30.65 34.16
N HIS A 3 14.98 -30.48 33.17
CA HIS A 3 15.01 -29.29 32.33
C HIS A 3 14.51 -28.13 33.19
N LYS A 4 15.42 -27.20 33.48
CA LYS A 4 15.09 -25.95 34.15
C LYS A 4 14.01 -25.25 33.33
N THR A 5 12.87 -24.98 33.95
CA THR A 5 11.78 -24.21 33.33
C THR A 5 12.31 -22.87 32.83
N ILE A 6 12.04 -22.56 31.57
CA ILE A 6 12.32 -21.27 30.95
C ILE A 6 11.05 -20.43 31.12
N GLU A 7 11.17 -19.30 31.81
CA GLU A 7 10.09 -18.33 31.92
C GLU A 7 9.83 -17.63 30.59
N LEU A 8 8.59 -17.20 30.38
CA LEU A 8 8.15 -16.60 29.11
C LEU A 8 9.06 -15.44 28.68
N ASP A 9 9.33 -14.50 29.58
CA ASP A 9 10.13 -13.31 29.29
C ASP A 9 11.57 -13.68 28.90
N GLN A 10 12.18 -14.61 29.63
CA GLN A 10 13.54 -15.06 29.36
C GLN A 10 13.65 -15.72 27.98
N GLY A 11 12.70 -16.60 27.66
CA GLY A 11 12.68 -17.28 26.38
C GLY A 11 12.34 -16.35 25.22
N TRP A 12 11.40 -15.43 25.43
CA TRP A 12 11.05 -14.42 24.44
C TRP A 12 12.22 -13.46 24.17
N ASP A 13 12.98 -13.04 25.16
CA ASP A 13 14.18 -12.22 24.97
C ASP A 13 15.21 -12.89 24.04
N CYS A 14 15.37 -14.22 24.16
CA CYS A 14 16.23 -14.98 23.25
C CYS A 14 15.68 -14.97 21.82
N ILE A 15 14.38 -15.23 21.66
CA ILE A 15 13.69 -15.26 20.36
C ILE A 15 13.72 -13.86 19.71
N GLN A 16 13.46 -12.80 20.48
CA GLN A 16 13.44 -11.42 20.01
C GLN A 16 14.82 -10.95 19.53
N LYS A 17 15.91 -11.39 20.16
CA LYS A 17 17.28 -11.17 19.64
C LYS A 17 17.47 -11.84 18.27
N GLY A 18 16.97 -13.06 18.11
CA GLY A 18 16.94 -13.76 16.82
C GLY A 18 16.14 -13.00 15.77
N ILE A 19 14.92 -12.58 16.09
CA ILE A 19 14.06 -11.77 15.20
C ILE A 19 14.77 -10.48 14.80
N THR A 20 15.40 -9.79 15.75
CA THR A 20 16.13 -8.53 15.49
C THR A 20 17.30 -8.74 14.52
N LYS A 21 18.09 -9.80 14.72
CA LYS A 21 19.18 -10.17 13.81
C LYS A 21 18.64 -10.50 12.41
N LEU A 22 17.55 -11.25 12.32
CA LEU A 22 16.89 -11.57 11.05
C LEU A 22 16.41 -10.31 10.33
N LYS A 23 15.75 -9.37 11.04
CA LYS A 23 15.32 -8.08 10.47
C LYS A 23 16.51 -7.33 9.86
N LYS A 24 17.65 -7.24 10.55
CA LYS A 24 18.86 -6.59 10.01
C LYS A 24 19.41 -7.26 8.75
N ILE A 25 19.44 -8.60 8.72
CA ILE A 25 19.89 -9.36 7.54
C ILE A 25 18.96 -9.12 6.35
N LEU A 26 17.64 -9.16 6.57
CA LEU A 26 16.64 -8.91 5.53
C LEU A 26 16.69 -7.47 5.00
N GLU A 27 17.08 -6.52 5.84
CA GLU A 27 17.29 -5.12 5.48
C GLU A 27 18.71 -4.82 4.97
N GLU A 28 19.51 -5.85 4.66
CA GLU A 28 20.88 -5.74 4.14
C GLU A 28 21.81 -4.87 5.01
N GLN A 29 21.52 -4.77 6.32
CA GLN A 29 22.39 -4.07 7.26
C GLN A 29 23.66 -4.89 7.55
N PRO A 30 24.76 -4.27 8.02
CA PRO A 30 25.98 -4.98 8.42
C PRO A 30 25.71 -5.91 9.62
N GLU A 31 25.36 -7.16 9.34
CA GLU A 31 25.04 -8.18 10.32
C GLU A 31 25.59 -9.53 9.84
N GLN A 32 26.15 -10.32 10.76
CA GLN A 32 26.68 -11.63 10.38
C GLN A 32 25.54 -12.62 10.13
N PRO A 33 25.69 -13.57 9.19
CA PRO A 33 24.75 -14.68 9.08
C PRO A 33 24.62 -15.44 10.41
N PHE A 34 23.47 -16.07 10.61
CA PHE A 34 23.28 -16.91 11.79
C PHE A 34 24.28 -18.06 11.84
N SER A 35 24.98 -18.19 12.96
CA SER A 35 25.82 -19.35 13.26
C SER A 35 24.95 -20.58 13.53
N VAL A 36 25.53 -21.78 13.44
CA VAL A 36 24.83 -23.02 13.81
C VAL A 36 24.44 -23.01 15.29
N GLU A 37 25.30 -22.49 16.16
CA GLU A 37 25.05 -22.37 17.59
C GLU A 37 23.84 -21.46 17.88
N GLU A 38 23.75 -20.31 17.21
CA GLU A 38 22.60 -19.40 17.37
C GLU A 38 21.29 -20.04 16.91
N LYS A 39 21.32 -20.73 15.75
CA LYS A 39 20.14 -21.46 15.25
C LYS A 39 19.70 -22.55 16.23
N MET A 40 20.65 -23.36 16.70
CA MET A 40 20.38 -24.44 17.65
C MET A 40 19.83 -23.89 18.97
N ASN A 41 20.38 -22.78 19.47
CA ASN A 41 19.89 -22.15 20.67
C ASN A 41 18.43 -21.64 20.52
N LEU A 42 18.11 -21.00 19.39
CA LEU A 42 16.74 -20.56 19.09
C LEU A 42 15.77 -21.74 19.00
N TYR A 43 16.09 -22.77 18.22
CA TYR A 43 15.25 -23.97 18.07
C TYR A 43 15.05 -24.69 19.41
N THR A 44 16.12 -24.85 20.19
CA THR A 44 16.07 -25.51 21.49
C THR A 44 15.22 -24.70 22.48
N THR A 45 15.37 -23.37 22.51
CA THR A 45 14.58 -22.50 23.38
C THR A 45 13.10 -22.61 23.06
N ILE A 46 12.71 -22.50 21.79
CA ILE A 46 11.32 -22.63 21.33
C ILE A 46 10.78 -24.02 21.67
N TYR A 47 11.51 -25.07 21.35
CA TYR A 47 11.10 -26.45 21.62
C TYR A 47 10.84 -26.69 23.11
N ASN A 48 11.78 -26.27 23.97
CA ASN A 48 11.65 -26.43 25.41
C ASN A 48 10.44 -25.66 25.95
N MET A 49 10.23 -24.41 25.54
CA MET A 49 9.08 -23.61 25.99
C MET A 49 7.72 -24.18 25.53
N CYS A 50 7.68 -24.81 24.35
CA CYS A 50 6.47 -25.47 23.83
C CYS A 50 6.22 -26.86 24.44
N THR A 51 7.21 -27.49 25.08
CA THR A 51 7.11 -28.87 25.61
C THR A 51 7.23 -28.94 27.13
N GLN A 52 7.41 -27.79 27.78
CA GLN A 52 7.39 -27.62 29.23
C GLN A 52 6.05 -28.10 29.83
N LYS A 53 6.12 -28.63 31.05
CA LYS A 53 4.92 -29.11 31.76
C LYS A 53 4.04 -27.93 32.18
N PRO A 54 2.70 -28.12 32.23
CA PRO A 54 1.80 -27.13 32.80
C PRO A 54 2.24 -26.68 34.20
N PRO A 55 2.09 -25.40 34.55
CA PRO A 55 1.43 -24.32 33.80
C PRO A 55 2.31 -23.58 32.76
N HIS A 56 3.52 -24.05 32.47
CA HIS A 56 4.54 -23.32 31.69
C HIS A 56 4.62 -23.74 30.21
N ASP A 57 3.52 -24.25 29.66
CA ASP A 57 3.38 -24.43 28.20
C ASP A 57 3.08 -23.07 27.58
N TYR A 58 4.07 -22.53 26.87
CA TYR A 58 4.00 -21.22 26.25
C TYR A 58 3.79 -21.27 24.74
N SER A 59 3.46 -22.44 24.17
CA SER A 59 3.31 -22.63 22.72
C SER A 59 2.36 -21.61 22.08
N GLN A 60 1.17 -21.41 22.66
CA GLN A 60 0.19 -20.44 22.16
C GLN A 60 0.71 -19.00 22.27
N GLN A 61 1.27 -18.63 23.42
CA GLN A 61 1.77 -17.26 23.65
C GLN A 61 2.95 -16.92 22.75
N LEU A 62 3.83 -17.88 22.49
CA LEU A 62 4.94 -17.74 21.55
C LEU A 62 4.42 -17.56 20.12
N TYR A 63 3.40 -18.31 19.72
CA TYR A 63 2.79 -18.17 18.41
C TYR A 63 2.16 -16.78 18.21
N ASP A 64 1.41 -16.30 19.21
CA ASP A 64 0.78 -14.98 19.14
C ASP A 64 1.83 -13.85 19.08
N LYS A 65 2.87 -13.91 19.92
CA LYS A 65 3.99 -12.94 19.87
C LYS A 65 4.78 -13.00 18.57
N TYR A 66 5.03 -14.20 18.04
CA TYR A 66 5.71 -14.35 16.74
C TYR A 66 4.86 -13.78 15.60
N ARG A 67 3.55 -14.05 15.61
CA ARG A 67 2.59 -13.47 14.65
C ARG A 67 2.64 -11.94 14.71
N GLU A 68 2.56 -11.35 15.90
CA GLU A 68 2.63 -9.89 16.09
C GLU A 68 3.94 -9.31 15.52
N ALA A 69 5.09 -9.91 15.84
CA ALA A 69 6.39 -9.44 15.34
C ALA A 69 6.52 -9.57 13.81
N PHE A 70 5.90 -10.60 13.22
CA PHE A 70 5.86 -10.81 11.78
C PHE A 70 4.94 -9.80 11.08
N GLU A 71 3.74 -9.58 11.62
CA GLU A 71 2.80 -8.57 11.12
C GLU A 71 3.39 -7.16 11.22
N GLU A 72 4.05 -6.83 12.34
CA GLU A 72 4.81 -5.58 12.51
C GLU A 72 5.88 -5.41 11.43
N TYR A 73 6.63 -6.48 11.11
CA TYR A 73 7.67 -6.40 10.07
C TYR A 73 7.09 -6.21 8.68
N ILE A 74 6.03 -6.95 8.31
CA ILE A 74 5.35 -6.80 7.01
C ILE A 74 4.73 -5.42 6.86
N THR A 75 4.13 -4.90 7.94
CA THR A 75 3.52 -3.58 7.95
C THR A 75 4.52 -2.45 8.15
N SER A 76 5.80 -2.78 8.40
CA SER A 76 6.85 -1.79 8.49
C SER A 76 6.94 -0.99 7.20
N THR A 77 7.23 0.31 7.36
CA THR A 77 7.30 1.25 6.25
C THR A 77 8.29 0.83 5.18
N LYS A 78 9.35 0.08 5.53
CA LYS A 78 10.36 -0.40 4.57
C LYS A 78 9.80 -1.45 3.60
N VAL A 79 9.14 -2.50 4.12
CA VAL A 79 8.59 -3.56 3.27
C VAL A 79 7.48 -3.01 2.37
N GLN A 80 6.62 -2.15 2.93
CA GLN A 80 5.58 -1.46 2.15
C GLN A 80 6.17 -0.52 1.11
N HIS A 81 7.20 0.27 1.47
CA HIS A 81 7.88 1.17 0.54
C HIS A 81 8.53 0.40 -0.60
N GLU A 82 9.27 -0.68 -0.33
CA GLU A 82 9.95 -1.46 -1.37
C GLU A 82 8.94 -2.07 -2.37
N LEU A 83 7.87 -2.70 -1.87
CA LEU A 83 6.89 -3.37 -2.73
C LEU A 83 6.01 -2.40 -3.51
N LEU A 84 5.74 -1.21 -2.97
CA LEU A 84 4.71 -0.32 -3.52
C LEU A 84 5.24 0.99 -4.06
N VAL A 85 6.34 1.56 -3.55
CA VAL A 85 6.93 2.81 -4.09
C VAL A 85 7.79 2.51 -5.32
N VAL A 86 8.64 1.48 -5.27
CA VAL A 86 9.47 1.10 -6.42
C VAL A 86 8.61 0.67 -7.62
N PHE A 87 7.49 0.00 -7.35
CA PHE A 87 6.58 -0.48 -8.38
C PHE A 87 5.34 0.42 -8.58
N ALA A 88 5.19 1.52 -7.84
CA ALA A 88 4.05 2.43 -7.95
C ALA A 88 3.88 2.93 -9.37
N ASP A 89 4.88 3.65 -9.88
CA ASP A 89 4.77 4.31 -11.17
C ASP A 89 4.55 3.31 -12.33
N PRO A 90 5.28 2.17 -12.40
CA PRO A 90 5.01 1.15 -13.41
C PRO A 90 3.62 0.53 -13.31
N LEU A 91 3.09 0.30 -12.10
CA LEU A 91 1.77 -0.32 -11.90
C LEU A 91 0.65 0.67 -12.23
N LEU A 92 0.74 1.90 -11.72
CA LEU A 92 -0.23 2.96 -11.95
C LEU A 92 -0.25 3.41 -13.41
N GLY A 93 0.89 3.31 -14.11
CA GLY A 93 1.06 3.69 -15.51
C GLY A 93 0.65 2.63 -16.54
N LYS A 94 0.18 1.44 -16.15
CA LYS A 94 -0.24 0.40 -17.12
C LYS A 94 -1.42 0.87 -17.96
N GLU A 95 -1.31 0.74 -19.29
CA GLU A 95 -2.26 1.28 -20.26
C GLU A 95 -3.72 0.79 -20.05
N TYR A 96 -3.90 -0.47 -19.66
CA TYR A 96 -5.23 -1.12 -19.56
C TYR A 96 -5.65 -1.50 -18.14
N SER A 97 -4.76 -1.34 -17.16
CA SER A 97 -5.02 -1.78 -15.77
C SER A 97 -4.50 -0.81 -14.71
N GLY A 98 -3.81 0.26 -15.13
CA GLY A 98 -3.32 1.31 -14.25
C GLY A 98 -4.44 2.26 -13.84
N CYS A 99 -4.08 3.23 -12.98
CA CYS A 99 -5.02 4.19 -12.38
C CYS A 99 -5.84 4.94 -13.45
N ARG A 100 -5.21 5.35 -14.56
CA ARG A 100 -5.91 6.03 -15.68
C ARG A 100 -6.93 5.14 -16.38
N ALA A 101 -6.69 3.84 -16.49
CA ALA A 101 -7.65 2.91 -17.09
C ALA A 101 -8.87 2.76 -16.17
N LEU A 102 -8.62 2.60 -14.87
CA LEU A 102 -9.68 2.47 -13.86
C LEU A 102 -10.56 3.73 -13.77
N LEU A 103 -9.97 4.93 -13.88
CA LEU A 103 -10.73 6.20 -13.92
C LEU A 103 -11.60 6.32 -15.17
N ARG A 104 -11.05 5.94 -16.33
CA ARG A 104 -11.77 5.98 -17.62
C ARG A 104 -12.96 5.03 -17.66
N ASP A 105 -12.78 3.84 -17.08
CA ASP A 105 -13.76 2.76 -17.09
C ASP A 105 -14.70 2.78 -15.87
N ASP A 106 -14.65 3.86 -15.07
CA ASP A 106 -15.44 4.07 -13.86
C ASP A 106 -15.40 2.89 -12.86
N LYS A 107 -14.21 2.31 -12.68
CA LYS A 107 -13.96 1.16 -11.78
C LYS A 107 -13.80 1.60 -10.32
N VAL A 108 -14.85 2.19 -9.76
CA VAL A 108 -14.88 2.79 -8.40
C VAL A 108 -14.41 1.80 -7.33
N ASP A 109 -14.84 0.54 -7.37
CA ASP A 109 -14.44 -0.48 -6.39
C ASP A 109 -12.93 -0.78 -6.42
N ASP A 110 -12.34 -0.85 -7.61
CA ASP A 110 -10.91 -1.11 -7.79
C ASP A 110 -10.07 0.11 -7.42
N LEU A 111 -10.55 1.32 -7.74
CA LEU A 111 -9.96 2.59 -7.27
C LEU A 111 -10.00 2.69 -5.74
N SER A 112 -11.10 2.27 -5.10
CA SER A 112 -11.22 2.19 -3.65
C SER A 112 -10.19 1.23 -3.04
N ARG A 113 -10.00 0.07 -3.65
CA ARG A 113 -8.98 -0.91 -3.22
C ARG A 113 -7.58 -0.33 -3.35
N MET A 114 -7.31 0.38 -4.45
CA MET A 114 -6.04 1.07 -4.68
C MET A 114 -5.80 2.16 -3.63
N TYR A 115 -6.78 3.02 -3.35
CA TYR A 115 -6.68 4.02 -2.28
C TYR A 115 -6.41 3.36 -0.92
N ARG A 116 -7.18 2.33 -0.56
CA ARG A 116 -7.00 1.58 0.71
C ARG A 116 -5.62 0.95 0.84
N LEU A 117 -5.00 0.56 -0.27
CA LEU A 117 -3.64 0.03 -0.27
C LEU A 117 -2.61 1.14 -0.04
N TYR A 118 -2.69 2.23 -0.82
CA TYR A 118 -1.67 3.28 -0.83
C TYR A 118 -1.80 4.31 0.32
N HIS A 119 -2.98 4.48 0.94
CA HIS A 119 -3.14 5.39 2.10
C HIS A 119 -2.39 4.90 3.35
N LYS A 120 -2.11 3.59 3.45
CA LYS A 120 -1.37 3.00 4.58
C LYS A 120 0.12 3.35 4.53
N ILE A 121 0.60 3.83 3.38
CA ILE A 121 2.00 4.09 3.13
C ILE A 121 2.24 5.58 3.27
N PRO A 122 3.24 6.01 4.06
CA PRO A 122 3.65 7.41 4.08
C PRO A 122 3.95 7.91 2.65
N LYS A 123 3.25 8.97 2.23
CA LYS A 123 3.31 9.54 0.87
C LYS A 123 2.85 8.63 -0.28
N GLY A 124 2.29 7.45 0.01
CA GLY A 124 1.85 6.50 -1.02
C GLY A 124 0.73 7.02 -1.91
N LEU A 125 -0.07 7.99 -1.44
CA LEU A 125 -1.13 8.59 -2.24
C LEU A 125 -0.64 9.67 -3.22
N GLU A 126 0.59 10.18 -3.08
CA GLU A 126 1.10 11.25 -3.96
C GLU A 126 1.07 10.85 -5.45
N PRO A 127 1.52 9.64 -5.87
CA PRO A 127 1.42 9.20 -7.26
C PRO A 127 -0.02 9.04 -7.77
N ILE A 128 -0.94 8.60 -6.91
CA ILE A 128 -2.35 8.44 -7.25
C ILE A 128 -3.00 9.81 -7.45
N ALA A 129 -2.77 10.74 -6.52
CA ALA A 129 -3.28 12.11 -6.60
C ALA A 129 -2.74 12.84 -7.84
N ASN A 130 -1.45 12.67 -8.14
CA ASN A 130 -0.86 13.23 -9.36
C ASN A 130 -1.48 12.64 -10.63
N THR A 131 -1.67 11.32 -10.68
CA THR A 131 -2.30 10.65 -11.83
C THR A 131 -3.75 11.09 -12.01
N PHE A 132 -4.52 11.18 -10.91
CA PHE A 132 -5.89 11.66 -10.91
C PHE A 132 -5.96 13.10 -11.43
N LYS A 133 -5.15 14.01 -10.86
CA LYS A 133 -5.06 15.41 -11.30
C LYS A 133 -4.80 15.51 -12.80
N GLN A 134 -3.77 14.81 -13.29
CA GLN A 134 -3.44 14.83 -14.71
C GLN A 134 -4.54 14.23 -15.59
N HIS A 135 -5.29 13.22 -15.11
CA HIS A 135 -6.41 12.65 -15.85
C HIS A 135 -7.54 13.66 -16.01
N VAL A 136 -8.00 14.27 -14.91
CA VAL A 136 -9.04 15.31 -14.92
C VAL A 136 -8.62 16.51 -15.77
N THR A 137 -7.36 16.96 -15.64
CA THR A 137 -6.82 18.05 -16.47
C THR A 137 -6.84 17.68 -17.96
N ASN A 138 -6.43 16.46 -18.33
CA ASN A 138 -6.43 16.04 -19.73
C ASN A 138 -7.86 16.00 -20.31
N GLU A 139 -8.83 15.48 -19.56
CA GLU A 139 -10.23 15.48 -20.01
C GLU A 139 -10.78 16.91 -20.15
N GLY A 140 -10.48 17.79 -19.19
CA GLY A 140 -10.84 19.21 -19.27
C GLY A 140 -10.24 19.92 -20.50
N THR A 141 -8.96 19.67 -20.79
CA THR A 141 -8.30 20.25 -21.98
C THR A 141 -8.94 19.76 -23.28
N VAL A 142 -9.35 18.49 -23.36
CA VAL A 142 -10.06 17.96 -24.53
C VAL A 142 -11.40 18.67 -24.72
N LEU A 143 -12.13 18.96 -23.64
CA LEU A 143 -13.40 19.71 -23.74
C LEU A 143 -13.19 21.15 -24.24
N VAL A 144 -12.15 21.83 -23.76
CA VAL A 144 -11.79 23.18 -24.23
C VAL A 144 -11.43 23.16 -25.71
N GLN A 145 -10.57 22.23 -26.13
CA GLN A 145 -10.20 22.10 -27.54
C GLN A 145 -11.41 21.84 -28.44
N GLN A 146 -12.31 20.93 -28.04
CA GLN A 146 -13.55 20.66 -28.78
C GLN A 146 -14.43 21.91 -28.93
N ALA A 147 -14.47 22.77 -27.92
CA ALA A 147 -15.24 24.02 -27.97
C ALA A 147 -14.58 25.06 -28.89
N GLU A 148 -13.26 25.19 -28.84
CA GLU A 148 -12.48 26.06 -29.74
C GLU A 148 -12.65 25.64 -31.21
N ASP A 149 -12.52 24.35 -31.50
CA ASP A 149 -12.69 23.80 -32.84
C ASP A 149 -14.13 24.01 -33.36
N ALA A 150 -15.13 23.86 -32.49
CA ALA A 150 -16.53 24.11 -32.85
C ALA A 150 -16.81 25.60 -33.11
N ALA A 151 -16.19 26.50 -32.34
CA ALA A 151 -16.31 27.94 -32.53
C ALA A 151 -15.62 28.43 -33.81
N SER A 152 -14.46 27.85 -34.15
CA SER A 152 -13.73 28.19 -35.38
C SER A 152 -14.46 27.73 -36.65
N ASN A 153 -15.35 26.74 -36.55
CA ASN A 153 -16.11 26.17 -37.67
C ASN A 153 -17.52 26.76 -37.84
N GLN A 154 -18.04 27.54 -36.88
CA GLN A 154 -19.36 28.17 -36.97
C GLN A 154 -19.27 29.65 -37.31
N ALA A 155 -19.22 29.96 -38.61
CA ALA A 155 -19.64 31.27 -39.09
C ALA A 155 -21.19 31.35 -38.99
N THR A 156 -21.70 32.37 -38.28
CA THR A 156 -23.06 32.96 -38.38
C THR A 156 -24.29 32.38 -37.67
N THR A 157 -24.23 31.56 -36.61
CA THR A 157 -25.44 31.27 -35.80
C THR A 157 -25.24 31.28 -34.28
N SER A 158 -25.92 32.22 -33.61
CA SER A 158 -26.06 32.38 -32.14
C SER A 158 -24.77 32.41 -31.32
N SER A 159 -24.36 33.62 -30.91
CA SER A 159 -23.12 33.97 -30.19
C SER A 159 -22.99 33.46 -28.75
N GLY A 160 -23.42 32.23 -28.44
CA GLY A 160 -23.33 31.66 -27.09
C GLY A 160 -23.60 30.16 -26.99
N ALA A 161 -23.99 29.48 -28.07
CA ALA A 161 -24.27 28.04 -28.03
C ALA A 161 -23.02 27.18 -27.70
N PRO A 162 -21.83 27.43 -28.27
CA PRO A 162 -20.63 26.64 -27.95
C PRO A 162 -20.16 26.81 -26.49
N GLU A 163 -20.26 28.04 -25.97
CA GLU A 163 -19.87 28.38 -24.60
C GLU A 163 -20.78 27.71 -23.56
N GLN A 164 -22.10 27.76 -23.77
CA GLN A 164 -23.07 27.09 -22.90
C GLN A 164 -22.86 25.56 -22.88
N VAL A 165 -22.53 24.97 -24.03
CA VAL A 165 -22.21 23.54 -24.12
C VAL A 165 -20.92 23.21 -23.35
N LEU A 166 -19.89 24.05 -23.47
CA LEU A 166 -18.63 23.87 -22.73
C LEU A 166 -18.86 23.95 -21.22
N ILE A 167 -19.56 25.00 -20.74
CA ILE A 167 -19.85 25.19 -19.31
C ILE A 167 -20.57 23.97 -18.75
N ARG A 168 -21.61 23.49 -19.44
CA ARG A 168 -22.36 22.30 -19.03
C ARG A 168 -21.46 21.07 -18.90
N LYS A 169 -20.62 20.80 -19.91
CA LYS A 169 -19.71 19.64 -19.88
C LYS A 169 -18.65 19.75 -18.77
N ILE A 170 -18.17 20.96 -18.47
CA ILE A 170 -17.24 21.18 -17.35
C ILE A 170 -17.92 20.91 -16.00
N ILE A 171 -19.18 21.34 -15.82
CA ILE A 171 -19.96 21.04 -14.61
C ILE A 171 -20.15 19.52 -14.48
N GLU A 172 -20.54 18.83 -15.55
CA GLU A 172 -20.69 17.37 -15.55
C GLU A 172 -19.38 16.64 -15.20
N LEU A 173 -18.24 17.13 -15.72
CA LEU A 173 -16.91 16.60 -15.39
C LEU A 173 -16.55 16.82 -13.92
N HIS A 174 -16.82 18.03 -13.40
CA HIS A 174 -16.60 18.38 -12.00
C HIS A 174 -17.44 17.49 -11.09
N ASP A 175 -18.74 17.38 -11.34
CA ASP A 175 -19.66 16.59 -10.51
C ASP A 175 -19.26 15.11 -10.51
N LYS A 176 -18.88 14.57 -11.68
CA LYS A 176 -18.33 13.21 -11.80
C LYS A 176 -17.15 13.02 -10.85
N TYR A 177 -16.12 13.84 -10.95
CA TYR A 177 -14.88 13.66 -10.18
C TYR A 177 -14.98 14.10 -8.72
N MET A 178 -15.92 14.98 -8.38
CA MET A 178 -16.21 15.31 -6.99
C MET A 178 -16.79 14.11 -6.24
N ALA A 179 -17.62 13.28 -6.88
CA ALA A 179 -18.10 12.04 -6.26
C ALA A 179 -16.94 11.12 -5.84
N TYR A 180 -15.89 11.02 -6.68
CA TYR A 180 -14.67 10.28 -6.34
C TYR A 180 -13.88 10.87 -5.17
N VAL A 181 -14.12 12.12 -4.77
CA VAL A 181 -13.42 12.76 -3.64
C VAL A 181 -14.26 12.73 -2.38
N THR A 182 -15.59 12.81 -2.50
CA THR A 182 -16.51 12.86 -1.35
C THR A 182 -16.93 11.49 -0.84
N ASP A 183 -16.92 10.47 -1.71
CA ASP A 183 -17.48 9.15 -1.40
C ASP A 183 -16.43 8.16 -0.85
N PHE A 184 -15.17 8.59 -0.71
CA PHE A 184 -14.06 7.80 -0.14
C PHE A 184 -13.56 8.31 1.21
#